data_AF-A0A0P1E0S6-F1
#
_entry.id   AF-A0A0P1E0S6-F1
#
_cell.length_a   1.000
_cell.length_b   1.000
_cell.length_c   1.000
_cell.angle_alpha   90.00
_cell.angle_beta   90.00
_cell.angle_gamma   90.00
#
_symmetry.space_group_name_H-M   'P 1'
#
loop_
_entity.id
_entity.type
_entity.pdbx_description
1 polymer ?
#
loop_
_entity_poly.entity_id
_entity_poly.type
_entity_poly.pdbx_seq_one_letter_code
_entity_poly.pdbx_strand_id
1 'polypeptide(L)'
;MQTGASTLQMIGDLTIKDQTKPATLEIDLTFMGEHPLAGFFDYYKGDWVAVEAAGQLLRSEYGVGMFAPGTSDLVQLKISAEMRAGGWE
;
A
#
# COMPACT_ATOMS: atom_id res chain seq x y z
N MET A 1 9.36 0.77 -9.10
CA MET A 1 9.62 0.88 -10.56
C MET A 1 8.41 1.54 -11.20
N GLN A 2 8.60 2.60 -11.97
CA GLN A 2 7.49 3.23 -12.70
C GLN A 2 7.07 2.33 -13.88
N THR A 3 5.79 2.03 -13.99
CA THR A 3 5.22 1.16 -15.04
C THR A 3 4.33 1.94 -16.02
N GLY A 4 4.02 3.20 -15.71
CA GLY A 4 3.26 4.12 -16.54
C GLY A 4 3.33 5.55 -16.01
N ALA A 5 2.53 6.46 -16.58
CA ALA A 5 2.54 7.88 -16.18
C ALA A 5 2.16 8.07 -14.69
N SER A 6 1.19 7.29 -14.21
CA SER A 6 0.69 7.32 -12.83
C SER A 6 0.73 5.96 -12.14
N THR A 7 1.38 4.97 -12.75
CA THR A 7 1.39 3.59 -12.24
C THR A 7 2.81 3.14 -11.90
N LEU A 8 2.93 2.41 -10.79
CA LEU A 8 4.20 1.93 -10.27
C LEU A 8 4.07 0.47 -9.78
N GLN A 9 5.18 -0.24 -9.77
CA GLN A 9 5.35 -1.50 -9.08
C GLN A 9 6.32 -1.30 -7.91
N MET A 10 5.88 -1.61 -6.70
CA MET A 10 6.70 -1.62 -5.49
C MET A 10 7.07 -3.06 -5.17
N ILE A 11 8.35 -3.31 -4.96
CA ILE A 11 8.87 -4.58 -4.48
C ILE A 11 9.55 -4.30 -3.15
N GLY A 12 9.20 -5.05 -2.13
CA GLY A 12 9.77 -4.90 -0.80
C GLY A 12 9.53 -6.13 0.05
N ASP A 13 10.06 -6.11 1.27
CA ASP A 13 9.87 -7.19 2.22
C ASP A 13 8.60 -6.97 3.04
N LEU A 14 7.71 -7.96 3.02
CA LEU A 14 6.54 -8.03 3.88
C LEU A 14 6.84 -8.97 5.04
N THR A 15 6.62 -8.49 6.26
CA THR A 15 6.77 -9.29 7.47
C THR A 15 5.42 -9.51 8.14
N ILE A 16 5.03 -10.77 8.31
CA ILE A 16 3.84 -11.18 9.06
C ILE A 16 4.23 -12.36 9.95
N LYS A 17 3.94 -12.26 11.26
CA LYS A 17 4.28 -13.31 12.25
C LYS A 17 5.74 -13.77 12.17
N ASP A 18 6.68 -12.82 12.21
CA ASP A 18 8.12 -13.06 12.12
C ASP A 18 8.60 -13.75 10.82
N GLN A 19 7.71 -13.99 9.86
CA GLN A 19 8.05 -14.49 8.53
C GLN A 19 8.22 -13.29 7.59
N THR A 20 9.42 -13.12 7.05
CA THR A 20 9.72 -12.08 6.05
C THR A 20 9.77 -12.71 4.67
N LYS A 21 9.06 -12.14 3.70
CA LYS A 21 9.05 -12.59 2.29
C LYS A 21 9.01 -11.38 1.37
N PRO A 22 9.58 -11.48 0.15
CA PRO A 22 9.38 -10.45 -0.86
C PRO A 22 7.91 -10.40 -1.27
N ALA A 23 7.36 -9.20 -1.36
CA ALA A 23 6.03 -8.92 -1.85
C ALA A 23 6.10 -7.85 -2.94
N THR A 24 5.18 -7.96 -3.89
CA THR A 24 5.02 -6.99 -4.96
C THR A 24 3.64 -6.36 -4.87
N LEU A 25 3.60 -5.03 -4.88
CA LEU A 25 2.38 -4.24 -4.95
C LEU A 25 2.35 -3.48 -6.28
N GLU A 26 1.21 -3.55 -6.96
CA GLU A 26 0.86 -2.63 -8.04
C GLU A 26 0.25 -1.39 -7.41
N ILE A 27 0.69 -0.21 -7.84
CA ILE A 27 0.36 1.08 -7.23
C ILE A 27 -0.16 2.02 -8.30
N ASP A 28 -1.29 2.66 -8.01
CA ASP A 28 -1.84 3.78 -8.76
C ASP A 28 -1.68 5.06 -7.93
N LEU A 29 -1.01 6.07 -8.50
CA LEU A 29 -0.98 7.43 -7.96
C LEU A 29 -2.31 8.12 -8.32
N THR A 30 -3.18 8.28 -7.33
CA THR A 30 -4.51 8.86 -7.52
C THR A 30 -4.54 10.37 -7.30
N PHE A 31 -3.57 10.90 -6.54
CA PHE A 31 -3.44 12.33 -6.28
C PHE A 31 -1.99 12.74 -6.05
N MET A 32 -1.63 13.94 -6.53
CA MET A 32 -0.37 14.60 -6.19
C MET A 32 -0.57 16.12 -6.26
N GLY A 33 -0.31 16.83 -5.16
CA GLY A 33 -0.42 18.29 -5.08
C GLY A 33 -0.91 18.81 -3.73
N GLU A 34 -1.41 20.04 -3.71
CA GLU A 34 -1.97 20.67 -2.51
C GLU A 34 -3.26 19.98 -2.06
N HIS A 35 -3.36 19.60 -0.79
CA HIS A 35 -4.54 18.91 -0.27
C HIS A 35 -5.83 19.73 -0.46
N PRO A 36 -6.96 19.13 -0.89
CA PRO A 36 -8.21 19.86 -1.16
C PRO A 36 -8.74 20.71 0.01
N LEU A 37 -8.38 20.34 1.24
CA LEU A 37 -8.78 21.04 2.47
C LEU A 37 -7.74 22.06 2.99
N ALA A 38 -6.62 22.28 2.30
CA ALA A 38 -5.54 23.16 2.73
C ALA A 38 -5.97 24.63 2.91
N GLY A 39 -6.97 25.08 2.15
CA GLY A 39 -7.55 26.42 2.28
C GLY A 39 -8.42 26.62 3.52
N PHE A 40 -8.81 25.54 4.20
CA PHE A 40 -9.73 25.57 5.35
C PHE A 40 -9.05 25.18 6.66
N PHE A 41 -8.03 24.31 6.62
CA PHE A 41 -7.33 23.85 7.81
C PHE A 41 -5.82 23.82 7.59
N ASP A 42 -5.07 24.47 8.48
CA ASP A 42 -3.60 24.55 8.42
C ASP A 42 -2.92 23.19 8.45
N TYR A 43 -3.54 22.20 9.10
CA TYR A 43 -3.08 20.82 9.15
C TYR A 43 -2.82 20.22 7.76
N TYR A 44 -3.68 20.57 6.78
CA TYR A 44 -3.62 20.01 5.44
C TYR A 44 -2.69 20.78 4.48
N LYS A 45 -2.08 21.89 4.91
CA LYS A 45 -1.20 22.68 4.04
C LYS A 45 0.05 21.91 3.62
N GLY A 46 0.51 22.17 2.40
CA GLY A 46 1.71 21.54 1.82
C GLY A 46 1.36 20.50 0.76
N ASP A 47 2.39 19.79 0.30
CA ASP A 47 2.24 18.80 -0.77
C ASP A 47 1.81 17.45 -0.21
N TRP A 48 0.89 16.81 -0.92
CA TRP A 48 0.35 15.49 -0.60
C TRP A 48 0.42 14.57 -1.80
N VAL A 49 0.47 13.28 -1.49
CA VAL A 49 0.26 12.20 -2.46
C VAL A 49 -0.80 11.24 -1.92
N ALA A 50 -1.66 10.74 -2.80
CA ALA A 50 -2.57 9.64 -2.50
C ALA A 50 -2.30 8.48 -3.45
N VAL A 51 -2.34 7.27 -2.90
CA VAL A 51 -2.11 6.04 -3.67
C VAL A 51 -3.15 5.00 -3.33
N GLU A 52 -3.51 4.21 -4.34
CA GLU A 52 -4.12 2.91 -4.16
C GLU A 52 -3.11 1.83 -4.53
N ALA A 53 -3.08 0.74 -3.78
CA ALA A 53 -2.20 -0.38 -4.08
C ALA A 53 -2.89 -1.73 -3.91
N ALA A 54 -2.53 -2.67 -4.78
CA ALA A 54 -3.04 -4.03 -4.78
C ALA A 54 -1.90 -5.05 -4.85
N GLY A 55 -2.11 -6.19 -4.19
CA GLY A 55 -1.19 -7.32 -4.25
C GLY A 55 -1.86 -8.60 -3.79
N GLN A 56 -1.14 -9.72 -3.89
CA GLN A 56 -1.62 -11.01 -3.43
C GLN A 56 -0.52 -11.76 -2.69
N LEU A 57 -0.92 -12.57 -1.72
CA LEU A 57 -0.02 -13.48 -1.00
C LEU A 57 -0.75 -14.76 -0.61
N LEU A 58 0.02 -15.79 -0.26
CA LEU A 58 -0.50 -16.98 0.40
C LEU A 58 -0.32 -16.84 1.91
N ARG A 59 -1.42 -16.89 2.68
CA ARG A 59 -1.36 -16.71 4.14
C ARG A 59 -0.59 -17.85 4.83
N SER A 60 -0.53 -19.03 4.20
CA SER A 60 0.25 -20.18 4.67
C SER A 60 1.76 -19.91 4.69
N GLU A 61 2.30 -19.10 3.77
CA GLU A 61 3.73 -18.73 3.71
C GLU A 61 4.18 -17.89 4.92
N TYR A 62 3.22 -17.30 5.63
CA TYR A 62 3.42 -16.49 6.84
C TYR A 62 2.95 -17.22 8.11
N GLY A 63 2.82 -18.54 8.07
CA GLY A 63 2.42 -19.35 9.22
C GLY A 63 0.94 -19.18 9.62
N VAL A 64 0.09 -18.76 8.69
CA VAL A 64 -1.38 -18.66 8.86
C VAL A 64 -2.05 -19.64 7.89
N GLY A 65 -1.64 -20.91 7.89
CA GLY A 65 -2.11 -21.92 6.94
C GLY A 65 -3.27 -22.81 7.40
N MET A 66 -3.77 -22.65 8.63
CA MET A 66 -4.80 -23.54 9.17
C MET A 66 -6.03 -23.59 8.24
N PHE A 67 -6.50 -24.82 7.97
CA PHE A 67 -7.61 -25.15 7.07
C PHE A 67 -7.43 -24.88 5.57
N ALA A 68 -6.27 -24.44 5.10
CA ALA A 68 -6.01 -24.39 3.65
C ALA A 68 -5.93 -25.82 3.05
N PRO A 69 -6.44 -26.07 1.83
CA PRO A 69 -7.17 -25.14 0.95
C PRO A 69 -8.70 -25.09 1.20
N GLY A 70 -9.22 -25.82 2.19
CA GLY A 70 -10.65 -25.81 2.55
C GLY A 70 -11.18 -24.41 2.93
N THR A 71 -10.30 -23.53 3.41
CA THR A 71 -10.46 -22.06 3.40
C THR A 71 -9.35 -21.46 2.53
N SER A 72 -9.71 -20.53 1.64
CA SER A 72 -8.78 -19.90 0.68
C SER A 72 -7.44 -19.54 1.33
N ASP A 73 -6.35 -19.93 0.68
CA ASP A 73 -5.00 -19.55 1.07
C ASP A 73 -4.57 -18.22 0.42
N LEU A 74 -5.12 -17.92 -0.76
CA LEU A 74 -4.87 -16.65 -1.46
C LEU A 74 -5.59 -15.51 -0.73
N VAL A 75 -4.83 -14.49 -0.37
CA VAL A 75 -5.31 -13.24 0.23
C VAL A 75 -5.01 -12.09 -0.73
N GLN A 76 -6.01 -11.24 -0.96
CA GLN A 76 -5.84 -9.99 -1.69
C GLN A 76 -5.52 -8.88 -0.70
N LEU A 77 -4.43 -8.16 -0.97
CA LEU A 77 -4.10 -6.91 -0.30
C LEU A 77 -4.71 -5.77 -1.10
N LYS A 78 -5.40 -4.86 -0.40
CA LYS A 78 -5.89 -3.59 -0.94
C LYS A 78 -5.53 -2.50 0.05
N ILE A 79 -4.76 -1.52 -0.39
CA ILE A 79 -4.23 -0.43 0.43
C ILE A 79 -4.69 0.88 -0.20
N SER A 80 -5.17 1.79 0.64
CA SER A 80 -5.40 3.19 0.29
C SER A 80 -4.64 4.03 1.31
N ALA A 81 -3.80 4.93 0.83
CA ALA A 81 -2.93 5.73 1.69
C ALA A 81 -2.80 7.15 1.15
N GLU A 82 -2.83 8.11 2.07
CA GLU A 82 -2.52 9.52 1.84
C GLU A 82 -1.33 9.91 2.70
N MET A 83 -0.39 10.65 2.12
CA MET A 83 0.87 11.01 2.77
C MET A 83 1.20 12.47 2.48
N ARG A 84 1.47 13.23 3.54
CA ARG A 84 1.97 14.61 3.47
C ARG A 84 3.49 14.60 3.31
N ALA A 85 4.02 15.50 2.47
CA ALA A 85 5.44 15.75 2.39
C ALA A 85 5.99 16.18 3.77
N GLY A 86 7.07 15.54 4.23
CA GLY A 86 7.62 15.74 5.57
C GLY A 86 7.03 14.83 6.66
N GLY A 87 5.97 14.05 6.36
CA GLY A 87 5.39 13.10 7.31
C GLY A 87 4.53 13.75 8.39
N TRP A 88 4.40 13.05 9.52
CA TRP A 88 3.60 13.45 10.68
C TRP A 88 4.50 14.02 11.78
N GLU A 89 5.13 15.17 11.52
CA GLU A 89 5.87 15.95 12.52
C GLU A 89 5.15 17.25 12.87
#